data_AF-A0A8X6TQF1-F1
#
_entry.id   AF-A0A8X6TQF1-F1
#
_cell.length_a   1.000
_cell.length_b   1.000
_cell.length_c   1.000
_cell.angle_alpha   90.00
_cell.angle_beta   90.00
_cell.angle_gamma   90.00
#
_symmetry.space_group_name_H-M   'P 1'
#
loop_
_entity.id
_entity.type
_entity.pdbx_description
1 polymer ?
#
loop_
_entity_poly.entity_id
_entity_poly.type
_entity_poly.pdbx_seq_one_letter_code
_entity_poly.pdbx_strand_id
1 'polypeptide(L)'
;CCNDVVEERFTPELKYDIALRLTALNMQQHCLSTGIQGKITVKIVERECGLERFVPVSLLETMKLKELRKLLGHFLKQNQSLCAPGQKHLTPLQAKLHYLKIISELPSYGSKCFATNISVRSTLNYLSVFK
;
A
#
# COMPACT_ATOMS: atom_id res chain seq x y z
N CYS A 1 -5.92 -2.95 8.53
CA CYS A 1 -4.64 -3.14 7.83
C CYS A 1 -4.75 -2.81 6.35
N CYS A 2 -5.52 -3.55 5.53
CA CYS A 2 -5.65 -3.23 4.09
C CYS A 2 -6.41 -1.92 3.82
N ASN A 3 -7.43 -1.63 4.66
CA ASN A 3 -8.18 -0.38 4.56
C ASN A 3 -7.35 0.85 4.90
N ASP A 4 -6.32 0.75 5.76
CA ASP A 4 -5.57 1.94 6.18
C ASP A 4 -4.84 2.62 5.00
N VAL A 5 -4.50 1.85 3.95
CA VAL A 5 -3.88 2.39 2.71
C VAL A 5 -4.93 3.08 1.85
N VAL A 6 -6.13 2.47 1.74
CA VAL A 6 -7.25 3.00 0.94
C VAL A 6 -7.89 4.22 1.60
N GLU A 7 -7.97 4.23 2.93
CA GLU A 7 -8.48 5.33 3.76
C GLU A 7 -7.43 6.45 3.95
N GLU A 8 -6.28 6.37 3.29
CA GLU A 8 -5.23 7.40 3.31
C GLU A 8 -4.80 7.77 4.74
N ARG A 9 -4.88 6.80 5.65
CA ARG A 9 -4.60 6.99 7.06
C ARG A 9 -3.10 7.15 7.34
N PHE A 10 -2.28 6.84 6.34
CA PHE A 10 -0.88 7.20 6.29
C PHE A 10 -0.79 8.65 5.84
N THR A 11 -0.16 9.49 6.66
CA THR A 11 0.12 10.91 6.44
C THR A 11 0.49 11.26 4.99
N PRO A 12 0.33 12.53 4.55
CA PRO A 12 0.59 12.99 3.17
C PRO A 12 2.02 12.72 2.61
N GLU A 13 2.90 12.13 3.41
CA GLU A 13 4.23 11.65 3.03
C GLU A 13 4.26 10.22 2.47
N LEU A 14 3.13 9.51 2.39
CA LEU A 14 3.07 8.20 1.75
C LEU A 14 3.42 8.34 0.26
N LYS A 15 4.69 8.04 -0.08
CA LYS A 15 5.17 8.08 -1.46
C LYS A 15 4.28 7.21 -2.36
N TYR A 16 3.90 7.74 -3.52
CA TYR A 16 3.05 7.06 -4.50
C TYR A 16 3.57 5.66 -4.89
N ASP A 17 4.89 5.48 -4.97
CA ASP A 17 5.53 4.17 -5.22
C ASP A 17 5.13 3.12 -4.17
N ILE A 18 5.13 3.51 -2.89
CA ILE A 18 4.77 2.62 -1.79
C ILE A 18 3.28 2.29 -1.83
N ALA A 19 2.42 3.29 -2.04
CA ALA A 19 0.98 3.08 -2.18
C ALA A 19 0.66 2.09 -3.31
N LEU A 20 1.35 2.18 -4.46
CA LEU A 20 1.19 1.26 -5.58
C LEU A 20 1.67 -0.17 -5.26
N ARG A 21 2.80 -0.32 -4.56
CA ARG A 21 3.29 -1.64 -4.09
C ARG A 21 2.30 -2.30 -3.14
N LEU A 22 1.81 -1.54 -2.16
CA LEU A 22 0.84 -2.00 -1.17
C LEU A 22 -0.48 -2.40 -1.85
N THR A 23 -0.94 -1.59 -2.80
CA THR A 23 -2.11 -1.88 -3.64
C THR A 23 -1.93 -3.21 -4.38
N ALA A 24 -0.80 -3.39 -5.07
CA ALA A 24 -0.53 -4.62 -5.83
C ALA A 24 -0.50 -5.88 -4.95
N LEU A 25 0.07 -5.80 -3.75
CA LEU A 25 0.07 -6.91 -2.78
C LEU A 25 -1.33 -7.21 -2.25
N ASN A 26 -2.12 -6.17 -1.95
CA ASN A 26 -3.49 -6.32 -1.49
C ASN A 26 -4.39 -6.97 -2.56
N MET A 27 -4.26 -6.52 -3.82
CA MET A 27 -4.94 -7.12 -4.98
C MET A 27 -4.60 -8.62 -5.10
N GLN A 28 -3.31 -8.97 -4.98
CA GLN A 28 -2.87 -10.35 -5.07
C GLN A 28 -3.39 -11.21 -3.92
N GLN A 29 -3.31 -10.72 -2.68
CA GLN A 29 -3.87 -11.41 -1.51
C GLN A 29 -5.37 -11.65 -1.68
N HIS A 30 -6.11 -10.62 -2.13
CA HIS A 30 -7.55 -10.71 -2.32
C HIS A 30 -7.91 -11.75 -3.38
N CYS A 31 -7.30 -11.68 -4.57
CA CYS A 31 -7.58 -12.66 -5.63
C CYS A 31 -7.26 -14.11 -5.21
N LEU A 32 -6.18 -14.31 -4.46
CA LEU A 32 -5.85 -15.64 -3.94
C LEU A 32 -6.85 -16.09 -2.86
N SER A 33 -7.37 -15.16 -2.06
CA SER A 33 -8.40 -15.42 -1.06
C SER A 33 -9.78 -15.68 -1.66
N THR A 34 -10.08 -15.13 -2.84
CA THR A 34 -11.33 -15.38 -3.59
C THR A 34 -11.28 -16.66 -4.42
N GLY A 35 -10.17 -17.40 -4.38
CA GLY A 35 -10.03 -18.67 -5.10
C GLY A 35 -9.55 -18.52 -6.55
N ILE A 36 -9.09 -17.33 -6.97
CA ILE A 36 -8.45 -17.15 -8.27
C ILE A 36 -7.07 -17.83 -8.20
N GLN A 37 -7.02 -19.06 -8.70
CA GLN A 37 -5.79 -19.83 -8.80
C GLN A 37 -5.06 -19.48 -10.10
N GLY A 38 -3.87 -18.86 -10.00
CA GLY A 38 -3.03 -18.59 -11.15
C GLY A 38 -2.40 -17.20 -11.16
N LYS A 39 -1.99 -16.77 -12.35
CA LYS A 39 -1.29 -15.51 -12.57
C LYS A 39 -2.24 -14.33 -12.41
N ILE A 40 -2.15 -13.64 -11.27
CA ILE A 40 -2.91 -12.42 -11.04
C ILE A 40 -2.43 -11.32 -11.98
N THR A 41 -3.36 -10.70 -12.70
CA THR A 41 -3.08 -9.57 -13.59
C THR A 41 -4.05 -8.43 -13.30
N VAL A 42 -3.65 -7.21 -13.65
CA VAL A 42 -4.48 -6.00 -13.47
C VAL A 42 -5.85 -6.17 -14.13
N LYS A 43 -5.91 -6.80 -15.32
CA LYS A 43 -7.17 -7.06 -16.03
C LYS A 43 -8.15 -7.93 -15.23
N ILE A 44 -7.65 -8.98 -14.58
CA ILE A 44 -8.49 -9.88 -13.77
C ILE A 44 -9.03 -9.12 -12.56
N VAL A 45 -8.16 -8.41 -11.84
CA VAL A 45 -8.56 -7.69 -10.63
C VAL A 45 -9.53 -6.56 -10.96
N GLU A 46 -9.30 -5.84 -12.06
CA GLU A 46 -10.20 -4.79 -12.56
C GLU A 46 -11.59 -5.35 -12.88
N ARG A 47 -11.66 -6.52 -13.54
CA ARG A 47 -12.93 -7.15 -13.92
C ARG A 47 -13.71 -7.68 -12.72
N GLU A 48 -13.04 -8.37 -11.81
CA GLU A 48 -13.70 -9.11 -10.72
C GLU A 48 -13.97 -8.22 -9.50
N CYS A 49 -13.05 -7.32 -9.17
CA CYS A 49 -13.05 -6.61 -7.90
C CYS A 49 -13.16 -5.09 -8.06
N GLY A 50 -12.77 -4.53 -9.21
CA GLY A 50 -12.72 -3.10 -9.47
C GLY A 50 -11.47 -2.44 -8.87
N LEU A 51 -10.67 -1.79 -9.72
CA LEU A 51 -9.40 -1.15 -9.31
C LEU A 51 -9.57 -0.08 -8.23
N GLU A 52 -10.67 0.68 -8.30
CA GLU A 52 -10.97 1.80 -7.41
C GLU A 52 -11.17 1.39 -5.95
N ARG A 53 -11.45 0.09 -5.68
CA ARG A 53 -11.58 -0.42 -4.31
C ARG A 53 -10.24 -0.67 -3.62
N PHE A 54 -9.16 -0.82 -4.40
CA PHE A 54 -7.83 -1.08 -3.88
C PHE A 54 -6.92 0.14 -3.94
N VAL A 55 -7.22 1.07 -4.85
CA VAL A 55 -6.40 2.24 -5.12
C VAL A 55 -6.99 3.44 -4.33
N PRO A 56 -6.18 4.16 -3.54
CA PRO A 56 -6.59 5.40 -2.88
C PRO A 56 -7.07 6.46 -3.87
N VAL A 57 -8.03 7.29 -3.47
CA VAL A 57 -8.60 8.33 -4.34
C VAL A 57 -7.55 9.36 -4.75
N SER A 58 -6.62 9.75 -3.86
CA SER A 58 -5.54 10.67 -4.22
C SER A 58 -4.65 10.12 -5.34
N LEU A 59 -4.47 8.80 -5.42
CA LEU A 59 -3.73 8.16 -6.52
C LEU A 59 -4.51 8.23 -7.83
N LEU A 60 -5.84 8.04 -7.79
CA LEU A 60 -6.71 8.16 -8.96
C LEU A 60 -6.76 9.60 -9.49
N GLU A 61 -6.71 10.60 -8.60
CA GLU A 61 -6.69 12.02 -8.98
C GLU A 61 -5.30 12.49 -9.45
N THR A 62 -4.23 12.00 -8.84
CA THR A 62 -2.86 12.43 -9.16
C THR A 62 -2.37 11.82 -10.48
N MET A 63 -2.74 10.57 -10.79
CA MET A 63 -2.18 9.85 -11.95
C MET A 63 -3.26 9.21 -12.84
N LYS A 64 -3.04 9.30 -14.16
CA LYS A 64 -3.97 8.76 -15.17
C LYS A 64 -4.11 7.24 -15.01
N LEU A 65 -5.36 6.74 -15.12
CA LEU A 65 -5.69 5.31 -15.08
C LEU A 65 -4.82 4.43 -15.98
N LYS A 66 -4.41 4.95 -17.15
CA LYS A 66 -3.52 4.21 -18.08
C LYS A 66 -2.15 3.94 -17.47
N GLU A 67 -1.55 4.95 -16.82
CA GLU A 67 -0.25 4.80 -16.15
C GLU A 67 -0.38 3.98 -14.87
N LEU A 68 -1.45 4.20 -14.10
CA LEU A 68 -1.76 3.40 -12.93
C LEU A 68 -1.79 1.89 -13.23
N ARG A 69 -2.50 1.48 -14.29
CA ARG A 69 -2.57 0.08 -14.73
C ARG A 69 -1.19 -0.45 -15.13
N LYS A 70 -0.36 0.38 -15.77
CA LYS A 70 1.00 -0.01 -16.18
C LYS A 70 1.89 -0.25 -14.96
N LEU A 71 1.86 0.65 -13.98
CA LEU A 71 2.63 0.53 -12.74
C LEU A 71 2.16 -0.64 -11.88
N LEU A 72 0.85 -0.82 -11.70
CA LEU A 72 0.30 -1.98 -10.99
C LEU A 72 0.68 -3.29 -11.68
N GLY A 73 0.66 -3.31 -13.02
CA GLY A 73 1.10 -4.47 -13.80
C GLY A 73 2.58 -4.79 -13.62
N HIS A 74 3.42 -3.76 -13.46
CA HIS A 74 4.83 -3.91 -13.13
C HIS A 74 5.01 -4.51 -11.73
N PHE A 75 4.35 -3.97 -10.71
CA PHE A 75 4.45 -4.49 -9.34
C PHE A 75 3.89 -5.90 -9.19
N LEU A 76 2.79 -6.24 -9.86
CA LEU A 76 2.26 -7.62 -9.87
C LEU A 76 3.22 -8.62 -10.53
N LYS A 77 4.04 -8.18 -11.50
CA LYS A 77 5.13 -9.00 -12.05
C LYS A 77 6.29 -9.10 -11.06
N GLN A 78 6.67 -8.01 -10.39
CA GLN A 78 7.70 -8.06 -9.35
C GLN A 78 7.29 -8.98 -8.20
N ASN A 79 6.02 -9.01 -7.82
CA ASN A 79 5.52 -9.93 -6.81
C ASN A 79 5.71 -11.41 -7.21
N GLN A 80 5.67 -11.74 -8.50
CA GLN A 80 6.01 -13.09 -8.97
C GLN A 80 7.49 -13.41 -8.76
N SER A 81 8.38 -12.43 -8.88
CA SER A 81 9.82 -12.62 -8.57
C SER A 81 10.12 -12.74 -7.08
N LEU A 82 9.18 -12.38 -6.20
CA LEU A 82 9.29 -12.60 -4.75
C LEU A 82 8.95 -14.04 -4.34
N CYS A 83 8.50 -14.88 -5.28
CA CYS A 83 8.21 -16.29 -5.00
C CYS A 83 9.52 -17.08 -4.85
N ALA A 84 9.56 -18.01 -3.91
CA ALA A 84 10.69 -18.93 -3.77
C ALA A 84 10.86 -19.78 -5.05
N PRO A 85 12.10 -20.22 -5.39
CA PRO A 85 12.32 -21.11 -6.52
C PRO A 85 11.46 -22.38 -6.37
N GLY A 86 10.57 -22.61 -7.33
CA GLY A 86 9.57 -23.69 -7.32
C GLY A 86 8.13 -23.25 -6.99
N GLN A 87 7.93 -22.04 -6.46
CA GLN A 87 6.60 -21.46 -6.29
C GLN A 87 6.20 -20.61 -7.49
N LYS A 88 5.04 -20.91 -8.09
CA LYS A 88 4.52 -20.16 -9.25
C LYS A 88 3.90 -18.81 -8.85
N HIS A 89 3.38 -18.71 -7.63
CA HIS A 89 2.70 -17.51 -7.11
C HIS A 89 2.92 -17.39 -5.59
N LEU A 90 2.90 -16.16 -5.06
CA LEU A 90 2.90 -15.92 -3.62
C LEU A 90 1.63 -16.52 -3.03
N THR A 91 1.75 -17.09 -1.83
CA THR A 91 0.59 -17.45 -1.02
C THR A 91 -0.06 -16.21 -0.41
N PRO A 92 -1.36 -16.25 -0.03
CA PRO A 92 -2.02 -15.15 0.67
C PRO A 92 -1.23 -14.68 1.91
N LEU A 93 -0.62 -15.62 2.62
CA LEU A 93 0.19 -15.34 3.80
C LEU A 93 1.47 -14.57 3.46
N GLN A 94 2.20 -14.99 2.42
CA GLN A 94 3.41 -14.28 1.98
C GLN A 94 3.07 -12.87 1.48
N ALA A 95 1.99 -12.71 0.70
CA ALA A 95 1.54 -11.38 0.27
C ALA A 95 1.26 -10.46 1.47
N LYS A 96 0.59 -10.98 2.51
CA LYS A 96 0.34 -10.26 3.76
C LYS A 96 1.63 -9.92 4.52
N LEU A 97 2.59 -10.83 4.59
CA LEU A 97 3.88 -10.57 5.24
C LEU A 97 4.68 -9.47 4.52
N HIS A 98 4.73 -9.51 3.19
CA HIS A 98 5.37 -8.45 2.40
C HIS A 98 4.67 -7.10 2.58
N TYR A 99 3.34 -7.11 2.62
CA TYR A 99 2.55 -5.91 2.86
C TYR A 99 2.89 -5.30 4.22
N LEU A 100 2.87 -6.11 5.28
CA LEU A 100 3.23 -5.66 6.63
C LEU A 100 4.68 -5.19 6.72
N LYS A 101 5.62 -5.85 6.01
CA LYS A 101 7.02 -5.43 5.95
C LYS A 101 7.17 -4.02 5.37
N ILE A 102 6.56 -3.76 4.21
CA ILE A 102 6.64 -2.45 3.55
C ILE A 102 6.04 -1.37 4.45
N ILE A 103 4.89 -1.66 5.07
CA ILE A 103 4.28 -0.70 5.97
C ILE A 103 5.16 -0.48 7.21
N SER A 104 5.80 -1.53 7.76
CA SER A 104 6.71 -1.40 8.91
C SER A 104 7.96 -0.59 8.64
N GLU A 105 8.36 -0.46 7.38
CA GLU A 105 9.47 0.38 6.95
C GLU A 105 9.06 1.86 6.79
N LEU A 106 7.76 2.18 6.84
CA LEU A 106 7.28 3.55 6.81
C LEU A 106 7.52 4.23 8.16
N PRO A 107 8.11 5.44 8.19
CA PRO A 107 8.36 6.17 9.44
C PRO A 107 7.07 6.51 10.23
N SER A 108 5.92 6.49 9.55
CA SER A 108 4.59 6.69 10.14
C SER A 108 3.99 5.42 10.77
N TYR A 109 4.47 4.22 10.46
CA TYR A 109 3.94 2.98 11.05
C TYR A 109 4.59 2.69 12.40
N GLY A 110 3.89 3.05 13.46
CA GLY A 110 4.37 2.95 14.84
C GLY A 110 4.49 4.30 15.53
N SER A 111 4.64 5.38 14.75
CA SER A 111 4.42 6.74 15.24
C SER A 111 2.93 6.95 15.42
N LYS A 112 2.42 6.71 16.63
CA LYS A 112 1.16 7.33 17.05
C LYS A 112 1.38 8.84 16.95
N CYS A 113 0.97 9.46 15.86
CA CYS A 113 0.75 10.90 15.83
C CYS A 113 -0.38 11.18 16.83
N PHE A 114 -0.03 11.37 18.10
CA PHE A 114 -0.88 12.10 19.01
C PHE A 114 -0.91 13.53 18.46
N ALA A 115 -1.92 13.82 17.65
CA ALA A 115 -2.32 15.19 17.41
C ALA A 115 -2.83 15.72 18.76
N THR A 116 -1.93 16.15 19.63
CA THR A 116 -2.29 17.08 20.68
C THR A 116 -2.75 18.34 19.95
N ASN A 117 -4.06 18.55 19.90
CA ASN A 117 -4.64 19.88 19.78
C ASN A 117 -4.15 20.70 21.00
N ILE A 118 -2.87 21.05 21.05
CA ILE A 118 -2.42 22.19 21.82
C ILE A 118 -2.80 23.39 20.98
N SER A 119 -4.05 23.81 21.20
CA SER A 119 -4.53 25.13 20.84
C SER A 119 -3.50 26.12 21.39
N VAL A 120 -2.78 26.76 20.49
CA VAL A 120 -1.67 27.66 20.84
C VAL A 120 -2.26 28.82 21.65
N ARG A 121 -2.04 28.81 22.96
CA ARG A 121 -2.10 30.02 23.76
C ARG A 121 -0.90 30.05 24.68
N SER A 122 0.13 30.68 24.13
CA SER A 122 1.21 31.41 24.81
C SER A 122 2.59 30.84 24.56
N THR A 123 3.21 31.45 23.54
CA THR A 123 4.55 32.05 23.57
C THR A 123 5.78 31.16 23.71
N LEU A 124 6.71 31.40 22.76
CA LEU A 124 8.15 31.09 22.75
C LEU A 124 8.47 29.64 22.31
N ASN A 125 9.12 29.45 21.15
CA ASN A 125 10.58 29.42 20.98
C ASN A 125 11.28 28.42 21.93
N TYR A 126 12.41 27.86 21.48
CA TYR A 126 13.31 26.92 22.20
C TYR A 126 12.95 25.43 22.03
N LEU A 127 13.88 24.50 21.83
CA LEU A 127 15.29 24.49 21.43
C LEU A 127 15.63 22.99 21.29
N SER A 128 16.66 22.66 20.53
CA SER A 128 17.26 21.31 20.47
C SER A 128 17.61 20.76 21.85
N VAL A 129 17.21 19.53 22.20
CA VAL A 129 17.98 18.69 23.14
C VAL A 129 17.75 17.20 22.85
N PHE A 130 18.75 16.55 22.26
CA PHE A 130 19.08 15.16 22.57
C PHE A 130 20.00 15.19 23.80
N LYS A 131 19.62 14.49 24.86
CA LYS A 131 20.54 14.01 25.89
C LYS A 131 20.02 12.69 26.44
#